data_AF-A0A673MLJ2-F1
#
_entry.id   AF-A0A673MLJ2-F1
#
_cell.length_a   1.000
_cell.length_b   1.000
_cell.length_c   1.000
_cell.angle_alpha   90.00
_cell.angle_beta   90.00
_cell.angle_gamma   90.00
#
_symmetry.space_group_name_H-M   'P 1'
#
loop_
_entity.id
_entity.type
_entity.pdbx_description
1 polymer ?
#
loop_
_entity_poly.entity_id
_entity_poly.type
_entity_poly.pdbx_seq_one_letter_code
_entity_poly.pdbx_strand_id
1 'polypeptide(L)'
;ENLESESIAVCNIPSAAVEETADSTLCHILNLYRRNTWLYQAMREGTRVQSVEQIREVASGAARIRGETLGLIGFGRSGQAVAVRAKAFGFNVIFYDPYLQDGLERSLGVQRVYTLQDLLYQSDCVSLHCNLNEHNHHLINDFTIKQMRQGAFLVNTARGGLVDEKALAQALKEGRIRGAALDVHESEPFRVFCDYGSVGGDGAAGTSGAQRRSLQVT
;
A
#
# COMPACT_ATOMS: atom_id res chain seq x y z
N GLU A 1 -27.16 0.76 4.47
CA GLU A 1 -28.46 0.37 5.06
C GLU A 1 -28.31 -1.02 5.64
N ASN A 2 -28.68 -1.22 6.91
CA ASN A 2 -28.35 -2.40 7.69
C ASN A 2 -29.19 -3.61 7.26
N LEU A 3 -28.64 -4.44 6.38
CA LEU A 3 -29.25 -5.71 5.93
C LEU A 3 -29.52 -6.69 7.10
N GLU A 4 -28.84 -6.51 8.23
CA GLU A 4 -29.06 -7.29 9.45
C GLU A 4 -30.42 -7.01 10.11
N SER A 5 -31.00 -5.81 9.95
CA SER A 5 -32.34 -5.53 10.48
C SER A 5 -33.48 -6.18 9.70
N GLU A 6 -33.19 -6.75 8.52
CA GLU A 6 -34.20 -7.35 7.64
C GLU A 6 -34.16 -8.89 7.59
N SER A 7 -33.45 -9.56 8.52
CA SER A 7 -33.29 -11.03 8.54
C SER A 7 -32.69 -11.62 7.26
N ILE A 8 -31.86 -10.86 6.55
CA ILE A 8 -31.19 -11.31 5.33
C ILE A 8 -29.79 -11.84 5.68
N ALA A 9 -29.51 -13.09 5.33
CA ALA A 9 -28.20 -13.70 5.55
C ALA A 9 -27.17 -13.20 4.51
N VAL A 10 -26.04 -12.67 4.98
CA VAL A 10 -24.92 -12.26 4.14
C VAL A 10 -23.82 -13.33 4.21
N CYS A 11 -23.43 -13.88 3.07
CA CYS A 11 -22.38 -14.91 2.96
C CYS A 11 -21.25 -14.44 2.05
N ASN A 12 -20.01 -14.80 2.39
CA ASN A 12 -18.83 -14.57 1.55
C ASN A 12 -18.04 -15.87 1.33
N ILE A 13 -17.12 -15.88 0.36
CA ILE A 13 -16.20 -17.01 0.09
C ILE A 13 -14.79 -16.57 0.51
N PRO A 14 -14.42 -16.73 1.79
CA PRO A 14 -13.22 -16.11 2.35
C PRO A 14 -11.90 -16.71 1.85
N SER A 15 -11.92 -17.81 1.11
CA SER A 15 -10.74 -18.51 0.57
C SER A 15 -10.55 -18.34 -0.94
N ALA A 16 -11.42 -17.61 -1.62
CA ALA A 16 -11.50 -17.65 -3.09
C ALA A 16 -10.25 -17.12 -3.81
N ALA A 17 -9.60 -16.09 -3.27
CA ALA A 17 -8.51 -15.37 -3.96
C ALA A 17 -7.33 -15.02 -3.03
N VAL A 18 -7.10 -15.83 -1.99
CA VAL A 18 -6.08 -15.53 -0.97
C VAL A 18 -4.68 -15.45 -1.57
N GLU A 19 -4.32 -16.42 -2.41
CA GLU A 19 -2.99 -16.52 -2.99
C GLU A 19 -2.81 -15.47 -4.10
N GLU A 20 -3.83 -15.23 -4.91
CA GLU A 20 -3.83 -14.23 -5.97
C GLU A 20 -3.71 -12.81 -5.41
N THR A 21 -4.45 -12.49 -4.33
CA THR A 21 -4.28 -11.20 -3.64
C THR A 21 -2.87 -11.06 -3.07
N ALA A 22 -2.30 -12.13 -2.50
CA ALA A 22 -0.94 -12.10 -1.98
C ALA A 22 0.10 -11.90 -3.10
N ASP A 23 -0.08 -12.55 -4.24
CA ASP A 23 0.77 -12.41 -5.43
C ASP A 23 0.73 -10.98 -5.98
N SER A 24 -0.47 -10.41 -6.13
CA SER A 24 -0.66 -9.01 -6.54
C SER A 24 -0.04 -8.03 -5.54
N THR A 25 -0.20 -8.27 -4.23
CA THR A 25 0.44 -7.44 -3.19
C THR A 25 1.96 -7.43 -3.35
N LEU A 26 2.57 -8.61 -3.51
CA LEU A 26 4.02 -8.72 -3.74
C LEU A 26 4.43 -8.03 -5.04
N CYS A 27 3.65 -8.16 -6.11
CA CYS A 27 3.88 -7.44 -7.36
C CYS A 27 3.91 -5.92 -7.13
N HIS A 28 2.95 -5.37 -6.38
CA HIS A 28 2.94 -3.94 -6.03
C HIS A 28 4.16 -3.53 -5.21
N ILE A 29 4.51 -4.29 -4.17
CA ILE A 29 5.71 -4.03 -3.35
C ILE A 29 6.96 -4.02 -4.24
N LEU A 30 7.14 -5.03 -5.09
CA LEU A 30 8.29 -5.12 -5.99
C LEU A 30 8.33 -3.97 -7.00
N ASN A 31 7.17 -3.55 -7.52
CA ASN A 31 7.06 -2.40 -8.40
C ASN A 31 7.45 -1.09 -7.70
N LEU A 32 7.06 -0.90 -6.44
CA LEU A 32 7.48 0.25 -5.64
C LEU A 32 8.99 0.27 -5.42
N TYR A 33 9.58 -0.86 -5.02
CA TYR A 33 11.02 -0.97 -4.74
C TYR A 33 11.90 -0.89 -6.00
N ARG A 34 11.48 -1.50 -7.11
CA ARG A 34 12.30 -1.62 -8.34
C ARG A 34 11.93 -0.61 -9.42
N ARG A 35 10.80 0.07 -9.26
CA ARG A 35 10.23 1.05 -10.18
C ARG A 35 9.91 0.52 -11.58
N ASN A 36 9.65 -0.77 -11.72
CA ASN A 36 9.47 -1.43 -13.03
C ASN A 36 8.38 -0.79 -13.89
N THR A 37 7.24 -0.44 -13.30
CA THR A 37 6.11 0.20 -13.99
C THR A 37 6.43 1.60 -14.47
N TRP A 38 7.13 2.41 -13.66
CA TRP A 38 7.60 3.73 -14.08
C TRP A 38 8.67 3.65 -15.17
N LEU A 39 9.59 2.69 -15.09
CA LEU A 39 10.59 2.46 -16.14
C LEU A 39 9.90 2.07 -17.46
N TYR A 40 8.94 1.15 -17.40
CA TYR A 40 8.13 0.78 -18.55
C TYR A 40 7.38 1.97 -19.14
N GLN A 41 6.73 2.77 -18.30
CA GLN A 41 6.02 3.97 -18.75
C GLN A 41 6.96 4.97 -19.41
N ALA A 42 8.11 5.27 -18.80
CA ALA A 42 9.10 6.20 -19.34
C ALA A 42 9.62 5.74 -20.73
N MET A 43 9.87 4.44 -20.90
CA MET A 43 10.23 3.87 -22.19
C MET A 43 9.10 4.00 -23.22
N ARG A 44 7.86 3.74 -22.82
CA ARG A 44 6.68 3.88 -23.70
C ARG A 44 6.44 5.33 -24.11
N GLU A 45 6.76 6.28 -23.25
CA GLU A 45 6.71 7.73 -23.52
C GLU A 45 7.89 8.21 -24.39
N GLY A 46 8.78 7.32 -24.82
CA GLY A 46 9.85 7.62 -25.77
C GLY A 46 11.17 8.02 -25.14
N THR A 47 11.34 7.84 -23.83
CA THR A 47 12.61 8.09 -23.14
C THR A 47 13.67 7.12 -23.68
N ARG A 48 14.66 7.65 -24.40
CA ARG A 48 15.80 6.88 -24.91
C ARG A 48 16.92 6.91 -23.88
N VAL A 49 17.33 5.73 -23.45
CA VAL A 49 18.42 5.55 -22.49
C VAL A 49 19.59 4.93 -23.24
N GLN A 50 20.69 5.67 -23.40
CA GLN A 50 21.86 5.25 -24.18
C GLN A 50 23.13 5.17 -23.34
N SER A 51 23.20 5.85 -22.19
CA SER A 51 24.33 5.82 -21.27
C SER A 51 23.98 5.21 -19.91
N VAL A 52 25.00 4.75 -19.18
CA VAL A 52 24.83 4.17 -17.83
C VAL A 52 24.31 5.23 -16.85
N GLU A 53 24.70 6.49 -17.03
CA GLU A 53 24.25 7.62 -16.23
C GLU A 53 22.75 7.85 -16.41
N GLN A 54 22.27 7.79 -17.66
CA GLN A 54 20.84 7.92 -17.96
C GLN A 54 20.04 6.75 -17.37
N ILE A 55 20.58 5.52 -17.38
CA ILE A 55 19.95 4.37 -16.70
C ILE A 55 19.79 4.67 -15.20
N ARG A 56 20.85 5.17 -14.55
CA ARG A 56 20.84 5.51 -13.13
C ARG A 56 19.87 6.64 -12.81
N GLU A 57 19.76 7.63 -13.69
CA GLU A 57 18.84 8.76 -13.51
C GLU A 57 17.38 8.30 -13.62
N VAL A 58 17.04 7.52 -14.65
CA VAL A 58 15.67 7.04 -14.87
C VAL A 58 15.27 6.02 -13.80
N ALA A 59 16.21 5.20 -13.32
CA ALA A 59 16.00 4.26 -12.21
C ALA A 59 16.27 4.85 -10.81
N SER A 60 16.53 6.16 -10.72
CA SER A 60 16.80 6.83 -9.44
C SER A 60 15.66 6.55 -8.45
N GLY A 61 15.96 6.32 -7.18
CA GLY A 61 14.95 5.96 -6.17
C GLY A 61 14.55 4.49 -6.12
N ALA A 62 15.03 3.63 -7.04
CA ALA A 62 14.97 2.19 -6.86
C ALA A 62 15.80 1.78 -5.64
N ALA A 63 15.24 0.93 -4.79
CA ALA A 63 15.83 0.50 -3.53
C ALA A 63 16.18 -1.00 -3.54
N ARG A 64 17.08 -1.38 -2.64
CA ARG A 64 17.36 -2.78 -2.33
C ARG A 64 16.27 -3.29 -1.40
N ILE A 65 15.76 -4.50 -1.65
CA ILE A 65 14.71 -5.13 -0.84
C ILE A 65 15.28 -5.86 0.38
N ARG A 66 16.39 -6.58 0.21
CA ARG A 66 16.98 -7.39 1.28
C ARG A 66 17.38 -6.52 2.47
N GLY A 67 16.87 -6.86 3.65
CA GLY A 67 17.12 -6.17 4.91
C GLY A 67 16.09 -5.09 5.27
N GLU A 68 15.17 -4.77 4.36
CA GLU A 68 14.07 -3.84 4.62
C GLU A 68 13.01 -4.51 5.50
N THR A 69 12.28 -3.69 6.25
CA THR A 69 11.21 -4.16 7.13
C THR A 69 9.85 -4.00 6.45
N LEU A 70 9.14 -5.11 6.26
CA LEU A 70 7.76 -5.14 5.76
C LEU A 70 6.79 -5.31 6.94
N GLY A 71 6.01 -4.27 7.21
CA GLY A 71 4.94 -4.26 8.21
C GLY A 71 3.60 -4.65 7.61
N LEU A 72 2.98 -5.69 8.14
CA LEU A 72 1.66 -6.16 7.74
C LEU A 72 0.62 -5.77 8.79
N ILE A 73 -0.39 -4.98 8.40
CA ILE A 73 -1.52 -4.63 9.27
C ILE A 73 -2.67 -5.59 8.97
N GLY A 74 -2.95 -6.48 9.91
CA GLY A 74 -3.80 -7.64 9.73
C GLY A 74 -2.98 -8.86 9.29
N PHE A 75 -3.15 -9.97 10.01
CA PHE A 75 -2.36 -11.19 9.80
C PHE A 75 -3.23 -12.43 9.66
N GLY A 76 -4.35 -12.27 8.95
CA GLY A 76 -5.20 -13.36 8.49
C GLY A 76 -4.59 -14.12 7.30
N ARG A 77 -5.44 -14.80 6.51
CA ARG A 77 -5.01 -15.66 5.40
C ARG A 77 -4.10 -14.94 4.39
N SER A 78 -4.51 -13.78 3.88
CA SER A 78 -3.73 -13.01 2.90
C SER A 78 -2.44 -12.45 3.49
N GLY A 79 -2.47 -11.90 4.70
CA GLY A 79 -1.27 -11.39 5.38
C GLY A 79 -0.22 -12.49 5.62
N GLN A 80 -0.65 -13.70 6.00
CA GLN A 80 0.23 -14.86 6.14
C GLN A 80 0.83 -15.29 4.79
N ALA A 81 0.02 -15.36 3.74
CA ALA A 81 0.47 -15.71 2.40
C ALA A 81 1.51 -14.71 1.85
N VAL A 82 1.32 -13.41 2.10
CA VAL A 82 2.28 -12.34 1.79
C VAL A 82 3.57 -12.50 2.60
N ALA A 83 3.48 -12.76 3.91
CA ALA A 83 4.64 -12.92 4.77
C ALA A 83 5.55 -14.08 4.34
N VAL A 84 4.97 -15.23 3.98
CA VAL A 84 5.73 -16.39 3.49
C VAL A 84 6.54 -16.03 2.25
N ARG A 85 5.93 -15.34 1.28
CA ARG A 85 6.58 -14.91 0.04
C ARG A 85 7.63 -13.83 0.28
N ALA A 86 7.30 -12.82 1.07
CA ALA A 86 8.18 -11.68 1.33
C ALA A 86 9.51 -12.08 1.98
N LYS A 87 9.49 -13.09 2.88
CA LYS A 87 10.72 -13.64 3.48
C LYS A 87 11.70 -14.19 2.44
N ALA A 88 11.22 -14.78 1.35
CA ALA A 88 12.10 -15.30 0.29
C ALA A 88 12.90 -14.18 -0.42
N PHE A 89 12.34 -12.96 -0.46
CA PHE A 89 13.02 -11.78 -0.98
C PHE A 89 14.00 -11.15 0.04
N GLY A 90 14.00 -11.63 1.29
CA GLY A 90 14.87 -11.15 2.35
C GLY A 90 14.32 -9.94 3.12
N PHE A 91 12.99 -9.75 3.13
CA PHE A 91 12.35 -8.81 4.04
C PHE A 91 12.40 -9.32 5.49
N ASN A 92 12.56 -8.38 6.43
CA ASN A 92 12.23 -8.60 7.83
C ASN A 92 10.72 -8.34 8.00
N VAL A 93 9.94 -9.41 8.13
CA VAL A 93 8.47 -9.27 8.20
C VAL A 93 8.03 -9.10 9.65
N ILE A 94 7.32 -8.00 9.92
CA ILE A 94 6.64 -7.74 11.17
C ILE A 94 5.14 -7.60 10.93
N PHE A 95 4.31 -7.90 11.92
CA PHE A 95 2.87 -7.72 11.78
C PHE A 95 2.20 -7.20 13.04
N TYR A 96 1.07 -6.51 12.85
CA TYR A 96 0.17 -6.07 13.88
C TYR A 96 -1.23 -6.62 13.59
N ASP A 97 -1.79 -7.37 14.53
CA ASP A 97 -3.17 -7.82 14.49
C ASP A 97 -3.68 -7.92 15.94
N PRO A 98 -4.66 -7.10 16.36
CA PRO A 98 -5.14 -7.10 17.74
C PRO A 98 -6.06 -8.28 18.07
N TYR A 99 -6.56 -9.02 17.06
CA TYR A 99 -7.58 -10.06 17.26
C TYR A 99 -7.01 -11.48 17.22
N LEU A 100 -5.76 -11.66 16.79
CA LEU A 100 -5.12 -12.97 16.76
C LEU A 100 -4.61 -13.40 18.13
N GLN A 101 -4.77 -14.69 18.42
CA GLN A 101 -4.14 -15.33 19.57
C GLN A 101 -2.62 -15.44 19.36
N ASP A 102 -1.88 -15.46 20.46
CA ASP A 102 -0.43 -15.66 20.43
C ASP A 102 -0.06 -17.05 19.91
N GLY A 103 1.09 -17.17 19.25
CA GLY A 103 1.69 -18.42 18.78
C GLY A 103 1.86 -18.53 17.26
N LEU A 104 1.04 -17.84 16.47
CA LEU A 104 1.16 -17.83 15.00
C LEU A 104 2.48 -17.18 14.52
N GLU A 105 2.98 -16.21 15.28
CA GLU A 105 4.25 -15.55 14.99
C GLU A 105 5.43 -16.53 15.02
N ARG A 106 5.37 -17.55 15.89
CA ARG A 106 6.42 -18.56 16.06
C ARG A 106 6.43 -19.59 14.94
N SER A 107 5.26 -20.01 14.46
CA SER A 107 5.17 -21.01 13.40
C SER A 107 5.66 -20.47 12.06
N LEU A 108 5.42 -19.19 11.78
CA LEU A 108 5.86 -18.53 10.56
C LEU A 108 7.21 -17.82 10.71
N GLY A 109 7.79 -17.73 11.92
CA GLY A 109 9.07 -17.05 12.14
C GLY A 109 9.00 -15.56 11.76
N VAL A 110 7.90 -14.90 12.12
CA VAL A 110 7.68 -13.46 11.90
C VAL A 110 7.54 -12.78 13.26
N GLN A 111 7.85 -11.50 13.34
CA GLN A 111 7.75 -10.77 14.61
C GLN A 111 6.38 -10.10 14.73
N ARG A 112 5.67 -10.38 15.84
CA ARG A 112 4.46 -9.63 16.21
C ARG A 112 4.85 -8.33 16.91
N VAL A 113 4.20 -7.23 16.55
CA VAL A 113 4.20 -5.99 17.34
C VAL A 113 2.80 -5.74 17.88
N TYR A 114 2.71 -5.15 19.07
CA TYR A 114 1.46 -5.06 19.84
C TYR A 114 0.75 -3.72 19.71
N THR A 115 1.38 -2.73 19.10
CA THR A 115 0.75 -1.44 18.79
C THR A 115 0.91 -1.10 17.32
N LEU A 116 -0.06 -0.38 16.77
CA LEU A 116 0.02 0.14 15.40
C LEU A 116 1.22 1.08 15.25
N GLN A 117 1.48 1.92 16.24
CA GLN A 117 2.59 2.88 16.23
C GLN A 117 3.94 2.17 16.09
N ASP A 118 4.17 1.08 16.83
CA ASP A 118 5.42 0.31 16.75
C ASP A 118 5.62 -0.28 15.35
N LEU A 119 4.54 -0.74 14.70
CA LEU A 119 4.60 -1.23 13.32
C LEU A 119 4.99 -0.12 12.36
N LEU A 120 4.27 1.01 12.40
CA LEU A 120 4.48 2.13 11.47
C LEU A 120 5.89 2.72 11.60
N TYR A 121 6.42 2.78 12.83
CA TYR A 121 7.75 3.30 13.09
C TYR A 121 8.87 2.40 12.57
N GLN A 122 8.71 1.07 12.69
CA GLN A 122 9.74 0.10 12.30
C GLN A 122 9.73 -0.26 10.81
N SER A 123 8.61 -0.03 10.12
CA SER A 123 8.40 -0.49 8.74
C SER A 123 8.96 0.47 7.70
N ASP A 124 9.71 -0.07 6.73
CA ASP A 124 10.08 0.63 5.50
C ASP A 124 8.98 0.53 4.43
N CYS A 125 8.17 -0.54 4.51
CA CYS A 125 6.97 -0.72 3.70
C CYS A 125 5.83 -1.22 4.59
N VAL A 126 4.66 -0.60 4.50
CA VAL A 126 3.44 -1.01 5.21
C VAL A 126 2.43 -1.53 4.20
N SER A 127 1.88 -2.72 4.45
CA SER A 127 0.82 -3.32 3.64
C SER A 127 -0.42 -3.66 4.46
N LEU A 128 -1.60 -3.33 3.94
CA LEU A 128 -2.89 -3.49 4.62
C LEU A 128 -3.57 -4.79 4.19
N HIS A 129 -3.91 -5.63 5.17
CA HIS A 129 -4.57 -6.93 4.99
C HIS A 129 -5.67 -7.18 6.04
N CYS A 130 -6.22 -6.12 6.62
CA CYS A 130 -7.33 -6.20 7.57
C CYS A 130 -8.68 -5.90 6.90
N ASN A 131 -9.76 -6.44 7.48
CA ASN A 131 -11.11 -6.11 7.04
C ASN A 131 -11.49 -4.69 7.50
N LEU A 132 -12.27 -3.96 6.70
CA LEU A 132 -12.83 -2.67 7.10
C LEU A 132 -13.99 -2.87 8.07
N ASN A 133 -13.97 -2.14 9.18
CA ASN A 133 -15.01 -2.03 10.18
C ASN A 133 -15.08 -0.58 10.71
N GLU A 134 -16.03 -0.31 11.60
CA GLU A 134 -16.25 1.04 12.13
C GLU A 134 -15.06 1.59 12.94
N HIS A 135 -14.25 0.71 13.55
CA HIS A 135 -13.12 1.10 14.39
C HIS A 135 -11.83 1.35 13.63
N ASN A 136 -11.69 0.84 12.40
CA ASN A 136 -10.50 1.00 11.56
C ASN A 136 -10.77 1.75 10.25
N HIS A 137 -11.91 2.43 10.15
CA HIS A 137 -12.15 3.40 9.10
C HIS A 137 -11.10 4.52 9.18
N HIS A 138 -10.46 4.83 8.04
CA HIS A 138 -9.32 5.74 7.95
C HIS A 138 -8.22 5.43 8.97
N LEU A 139 -7.91 4.14 9.13
CA LEU A 139 -6.80 3.65 9.93
C LEU A 139 -5.48 4.34 9.57
N ILE A 140 -5.24 4.53 8.26
CA ILE A 140 -4.12 5.30 7.73
C ILE A 140 -4.63 6.70 7.37
N ASN A 141 -4.48 7.62 8.31
CA ASN A 141 -4.80 9.05 8.21
C ASN A 141 -3.56 9.93 8.42
N ASP A 142 -3.72 11.26 8.35
CA ASP A 142 -2.63 12.24 8.52
C ASP A 142 -1.80 12.02 9.80
N PHE A 143 -2.46 11.67 10.91
CA PHE A 143 -1.76 11.41 12.18
C PHE A 143 -0.90 10.14 12.11
N THR A 144 -1.46 9.02 11.65
CA THR A 144 -0.70 7.76 11.51
C THR A 144 0.39 7.83 10.44
N ILE A 145 0.17 8.56 9.35
CA ILE A 145 1.19 8.79 8.33
C ILE A 145 2.41 9.52 8.91
N LYS A 146 2.20 10.45 9.85
CA LYS A 146 3.31 11.13 10.55
C LYS A 146 4.13 10.20 11.45
N GLN A 147 3.56 9.06 11.86
CA GLN A 147 4.26 8.03 12.64
C GLN A 147 5.05 7.06 11.76
N MET A 148 4.72 7.00 10.46
CA MET A 148 5.46 6.18 9.51
C MET A 148 6.88 6.71 9.33
N ARG A 149 7.81 5.80 9.05
CA ARG A 149 9.18 6.16 8.72
C ARG A 149 9.21 7.09 7.50
N GLN A 150 10.04 8.14 7.56
CA GLN A 150 10.21 9.06 6.43
C GLN A 150 10.67 8.30 5.19
N GLY A 151 9.92 8.44 4.10
CA GLY A 151 10.20 7.78 2.84
C GLY A 151 9.81 6.30 2.80
N ALA A 152 8.89 5.87 3.68
CA ALA A 152 8.28 4.54 3.63
C ALA A 152 7.36 4.37 2.40
N PHE A 153 7.08 3.11 2.08
CA PHE A 153 6.10 2.71 1.07
C PHE A 153 4.78 2.28 1.71
N LEU A 154 3.66 2.50 1.02
CA LEU A 154 2.33 2.05 1.46
C LEU A 154 1.66 1.20 0.37
N VAL A 155 1.10 0.06 0.74
CA VAL A 155 0.35 -0.81 -0.18
C VAL A 155 -1.01 -1.14 0.41
N ASN A 156 -2.08 -0.89 -0.34
CA ASN A 156 -3.44 -1.27 0.04
C ASN A 156 -4.10 -2.13 -1.04
N THR A 157 -4.32 -3.41 -0.72
CA THR A 157 -5.08 -4.37 -1.52
C THR A 157 -6.26 -4.95 -0.72
N ALA A 158 -6.66 -4.26 0.36
CA ALA A 158 -7.71 -4.72 1.26
C ALA A 158 -9.03 -3.99 0.99
N ARG A 159 -9.21 -2.79 1.54
CA ARG A 159 -10.40 -1.95 1.34
C ARG A 159 -9.99 -0.48 1.27
N GLY A 160 -10.62 0.29 0.39
CA GLY A 160 -10.31 1.71 0.19
C GLY A 160 -10.47 2.55 1.45
N GLY A 161 -11.58 2.39 2.16
CA GLY A 161 -11.89 3.13 3.40
C GLY A 161 -10.92 2.92 4.58
N LEU A 162 -9.89 2.08 4.45
CA LEU A 162 -8.80 1.97 5.44
C LEU A 162 -7.82 3.14 5.36
N VAL A 163 -7.76 3.84 4.22
CA VAL A 163 -6.81 4.92 3.97
C VAL A 163 -7.58 6.21 3.67
N ASP A 164 -7.23 7.29 4.36
CA ASP A 164 -7.67 8.63 3.97
C ASP A 164 -6.86 9.08 2.75
N GLU A 165 -7.51 9.07 1.58
CA GLU A 165 -6.88 9.40 0.30
C GLU A 165 -6.35 10.85 0.25
N LYS A 166 -6.99 11.80 0.96
CA LYS A 166 -6.52 13.20 1.01
C LYS A 166 -5.22 13.29 1.77
N ALA A 167 -5.16 12.65 2.94
CA ALA A 167 -3.96 12.59 3.76
C ALA A 167 -2.82 11.88 3.02
N LEU A 168 -3.10 10.77 2.33
CA LEU A 168 -2.12 10.06 1.53
C LEU A 168 -1.60 10.92 0.36
N ALA A 169 -2.48 11.59 -0.37
CA ALA A 169 -2.10 12.46 -1.47
C ALA A 169 -1.18 13.61 -1.00
N GLN A 170 -1.48 14.21 0.15
CA GLN A 170 -0.63 15.25 0.74
C GLN A 170 0.73 14.68 1.16
N ALA A 171 0.76 13.52 1.80
CA ALA A 171 1.99 12.88 2.25
C ALA A 171 2.93 12.46 1.10
N LEU A 172 2.36 12.07 -0.05
CA LEU A 172 3.11 11.81 -1.28
C LEU A 172 3.70 13.10 -1.86
N LYS A 173 2.94 14.21 -1.87
CA LYS A 173 3.43 15.54 -2.30
C LYS A 173 4.58 16.04 -1.42
N GLU A 174 4.46 15.83 -0.10
CA GLU A 174 5.49 16.21 0.88
C GLU A 174 6.70 15.26 0.90
N GLY A 175 6.62 14.11 0.21
CA GLY A 175 7.67 13.10 0.20
C GLY A 175 7.82 12.33 1.52
N ARG A 176 6.85 12.45 2.44
CA ARG A 176 6.78 11.65 3.67
C ARG A 176 6.58 10.17 3.34
N ILE A 177 5.70 9.90 2.38
CA ILE A 177 5.57 8.59 1.74
C ILE A 177 6.32 8.65 0.41
N ARG A 178 7.25 7.72 0.20
CA ARG A 178 8.06 7.69 -1.03
C ARG A 178 7.24 7.22 -2.24
N GLY A 179 6.31 6.31 -1.99
CA GLY A 179 5.36 5.85 -2.99
C GLY A 179 4.28 4.99 -2.37
N ALA A 180 3.14 4.93 -3.04
CA ALA A 180 2.01 4.11 -2.63
C ALA A 180 1.45 3.31 -3.80
N ALA A 181 0.98 2.10 -3.53
CA ALA A 181 0.27 1.27 -4.50
C ALA A 181 -1.11 0.92 -3.94
N LEU A 182 -2.17 1.32 -4.65
CA LEU A 182 -3.56 1.10 -4.24
C LEU A 182 -4.26 0.28 -5.33
N ASP A 183 -4.90 -0.82 -4.92
CA ASP A 183 -5.75 -1.69 -5.75
C ASP A 183 -7.24 -1.48 -5.45
N VAL A 184 -7.54 -0.71 -4.41
CA VAL A 184 -8.88 -0.43 -3.89
C VAL A 184 -8.99 1.05 -3.54
N HIS A 185 -10.20 1.61 -3.69
CA HIS A 185 -10.45 3.05 -3.52
C HIS A 185 -11.64 3.32 -2.61
N GLU A 186 -11.67 4.50 -1.98
CA GLU A 186 -12.78 4.85 -1.06
C GLU A 186 -14.11 4.96 -1.82
N SER A 187 -14.08 5.43 -3.07
CA SER A 187 -15.23 5.43 -3.97
C SER A 187 -14.95 4.56 -5.19
N GLU A 188 -15.68 3.45 -5.32
CA GLU A 188 -15.63 2.57 -6.47
C GLU A 188 -16.94 2.66 -7.29
N PRO A 189 -16.89 2.78 -8.63
CA PRO A 189 -15.70 2.70 -9.49
C PRO A 189 -14.81 3.94 -9.39
N PHE A 190 -13.48 3.71 -9.40
CA PHE A 190 -12.51 4.79 -9.32
C PHE A 190 -12.61 5.68 -10.56
N ARG A 191 -12.89 6.97 -10.34
CA ARG A 191 -12.91 7.95 -11.41
C ARG A 191 -11.53 8.57 -11.54
N VAL A 192 -10.86 8.27 -12.64
CA VAL A 192 -9.57 8.89 -13.03
C VAL A 192 -9.64 10.43 -13.10
N PHE A 193 -10.85 11.00 -13.15
CA PHE A 193 -11.15 12.43 -13.18
C PHE A 193 -11.81 12.95 -11.89
N CYS A 194 -11.24 12.64 -10.72
CA CYS A 194 -11.52 13.43 -9.52
C CYS A 194 -10.28 14.25 -9.18
N ASP A 195 -10.30 15.51 -9.61
CA ASP A 195 -9.44 16.56 -9.07
C ASP A 195 -9.63 16.60 -7.55
N TYR A 196 -8.62 16.16 -6.81
CA TYR A 196 -8.41 16.65 -5.45
C TYR A 196 -7.93 18.11 -5.56
N GLY A 197 -8.84 19.01 -5.92
CA GLY A 197 -8.61 20.44 -5.99
C GLY A 197 -9.38 21.19 -7.09
N SER A 198 -10.70 21.27 -7.00
CA SER A 198 -11.47 22.34 -7.68
C SER A 198 -12.89 22.45 -7.11
N VAL A 199 -13.01 23.07 -5.93
CA VAL A 199 -14.25 23.77 -5.57
C VAL A 199 -14.30 25.03 -6.43
N GLY A 200 -15.04 24.96 -7.53
CA GLY A 200 -15.51 26.11 -8.31
C GLY A 200 -14.51 26.75 -9.29
N GLY A 201 -14.95 26.90 -10.53
CA GLY A 201 -14.40 27.88 -11.47
C GLY A 201 -13.60 27.26 -12.63
N ASP A 202 -13.97 27.67 -13.84
CA ASP A 202 -13.31 27.38 -15.11
C ASP A 202 -11.78 27.48 -15.06
N GLY A 203 -11.12 26.57 -15.80
CA GLY A 203 -9.76 26.79 -16.30
C GLY A 203 -8.66 25.92 -15.66
N ALA A 204 -8.21 24.95 -16.45
CA ALA A 204 -6.85 24.37 -16.49
C ALA A 204 -5.96 24.45 -15.24
N ALA A 205 -5.70 23.30 -14.59
CA ALA A 205 -4.41 23.05 -13.94
C ALA A 205 -4.19 21.53 -13.75
N GLY A 206 -3.08 21.03 -14.28
CA GLY A 206 -2.75 19.61 -14.27
C GLY A 206 -2.27 19.10 -12.91
N THR A 207 -2.51 17.81 -12.67
CA THR A 207 -1.81 17.05 -11.64
C THR A 207 -0.31 17.12 -11.89
N SER A 208 0.45 17.63 -10.91
CA SER A 208 1.92 17.75 -11.03
C SER A 208 2.54 16.38 -11.35
N GLY A 209 3.51 16.33 -12.27
CA GLY A 209 4.14 15.07 -12.71
C GLY A 209 4.81 14.26 -11.59
N ALA A 210 5.06 14.87 -10.42
CA ALA A 210 5.60 14.19 -9.24
C ALA A 210 4.59 13.21 -8.59
N GLN A 211 3.29 13.52 -8.64
CA GLN A 211 2.24 12.70 -8.02
C GLN A 211 1.94 11.44 -8.85
N ARG A 212 2.01 11.54 -10.19
CA ARG A 212 1.97 10.37 -11.10
C ARG A 212 3.18 9.44 -10.94
N ARG A 213 4.31 9.96 -10.45
CA ARG A 213 5.57 9.22 -10.29
C ARG A 213 5.70 8.45 -8.98
N SER A 214 4.74 8.61 -8.06
CA SER A 214 4.80 8.06 -6.70
C SER A 214 3.56 7.24 -6.31
N LEU A 215 2.41 7.48 -6.93
CA LEU A 215 1.21 6.66 -6.77
C LEU A 215 1.07 5.70 -7.95
N GLN A 216 1.09 4.39 -7.68
CA GLN A 216 0.69 3.36 -8.63
C GLN A 216 -0.77 2.98 -8.33
N VAL A 217 -1.65 3.26 -9.29
CA VAL A 217 -3.04 2.81 -9.27
C VAL A 217 -3.16 1.70 -10.31
N THR A 218 -3.78 0.58 -9.93
CA THR A 218 -3.98 -0.58 -10.79
C THR A 218 -5.40 -0.64 -11.29
#